data_AF-A0A4V4HAW1-F1
#
_entry.id   AF-A0A4V4HAW1-F1
#
_cell.length_a   1.000
_cell.length_b   1.000
_cell.length_c   1.000
_cell.angle_alpha   90.00
_cell.angle_beta   90.00
_cell.angle_gamma   90.00
#
_symmetry.space_group_name_H-M   'P 1'
#
loop_
_entity.id
_entity.type
_entity.pdbx_description
1 polymer ?
#
loop_
_entity_poly.entity_id
_entity_poly.type
_entity_poly.pdbx_seq_one_letter_code
_entity_poly.pdbx_strand_id
1 'polypeptide(L)'
;MSTTFLGLNLPKEMPYVGLALVSTLHLLFYQSFICVGSARRKAGVKYPRIYADFDEAEKSIEKMQFNCYQRAHQNTLESIPMVYLSTIVTGLKYPVFAAAACGLWTLTRFVYTNSYGSGKPERRSPAARTGYMVLFSLILTSTYVTAKASLNLLDL
;
A
#
# COMPACT_ATOMS: atom_id res chain seq x y z
N MET A 1 -14.47 -11.69 27.29
CA MET A 1 -13.23 -11.78 28.08
C MET A 1 -12.24 -10.79 27.47
N SER A 2 -12.19 -9.56 27.98
CA SER A 2 -11.23 -8.55 27.52
C SER A 2 -9.88 -8.84 28.16
N THR A 3 -8.87 -9.12 27.35
CA THR A 3 -7.48 -9.25 27.82
C THR A 3 -6.88 -7.85 27.94
N THR A 4 -6.85 -7.35 29.17
CA THR A 4 -6.26 -6.07 29.54
C THR A 4 -4.73 -6.17 29.54
N PHE A 5 -4.09 -5.61 28.50
CA PHE A 5 -2.74 -5.06 28.61
C PHE A 5 -2.90 -3.53 28.66
N LEU A 6 -2.62 -2.91 29.82
CA LEU A 6 -2.56 -1.45 30.04
C LEU A 6 -3.72 -0.62 29.45
N GLY A 7 -4.83 -0.46 30.19
CA GLY A 7 -5.74 0.71 30.12
C GLY A 7 -6.33 1.15 28.76
N LEU A 8 -6.08 0.44 27.68
CA LEU A 8 -6.44 0.84 26.33
C LEU A 8 -7.79 0.20 25.97
N ASN A 9 -8.88 0.94 26.20
CA ASN A 9 -10.21 0.54 25.76
C ASN A 9 -10.31 0.68 24.23
N LEU A 10 -9.79 -0.29 23.48
CA LEU A 10 -9.90 -0.34 22.04
C LEU A 10 -11.27 -0.86 21.59
N PRO A 11 -11.76 -0.43 20.41
CA PRO A 11 -12.93 -1.05 19.79
C PRO A 11 -12.75 -2.57 19.62
N LYS A 12 -13.83 -3.34 19.79
CA LYS A 12 -13.81 -4.81 19.65
C LYS A 12 -13.37 -5.26 18.25
N GLU A 13 -13.57 -4.42 17.25
CA GLU A 13 -13.31 -4.66 15.84
C GLU A 13 -11.87 -4.29 15.42
N MET A 14 -11.05 -3.76 16.35
CA MET A 14 -9.66 -3.38 16.06
C MET A 14 -8.78 -4.51 15.46
N PRO A 15 -8.99 -5.81 15.76
CA PRO A 15 -8.28 -6.88 15.08
C PRO A 15 -8.45 -6.88 13.55
N TYR A 16 -9.56 -6.37 13.00
CA TYR A 16 -9.73 -6.22 11.54
C TYR A 16 -8.77 -5.20 10.96
N VAL A 17 -8.51 -4.11 11.69
CA VAL A 17 -7.51 -3.10 11.30
C VAL A 17 -6.13 -3.73 11.29
N GLY A 18 -5.79 -4.50 12.33
CA GLY A 18 -4.55 -5.27 12.39
C GLY A 18 -4.38 -6.22 11.20
N LEU A 19 -5.41 -6.99 10.88
CA LEU A 19 -5.42 -7.89 9.71
C LEU A 19 -5.20 -7.13 8.40
N ALA A 20 -5.87 -5.99 8.23
CA ALA A 20 -5.72 -5.17 7.04
C ALA A 20 -4.30 -4.60 6.90
N LEU A 21 -3.68 -4.13 8.00
CA LEU A 21 -2.29 -3.69 7.99
C LEU A 21 -1.33 -4.85 7.66
N VAL A 22 -1.52 -6.02 8.28
CA VAL A 22 -0.71 -7.22 8.00
C VAL A 22 -0.84 -7.66 6.53
N SER A 23 -2.00 -7.45 5.89
CA SER A 23 -2.18 -7.75 4.45
C SER A 23 -1.20 -6.96 3.56
N THR A 24 -0.85 -5.73 3.95
CA THR A 24 0.11 -4.92 3.20
C THR A 24 1.53 -5.46 3.29
N LEU A 25 1.90 -6.11 4.41
CA LEU A 25 3.21 -6.78 4.54
C LEU A 25 3.32 -7.96 3.58
N HIS A 26 2.24 -8.74 3.43
CA HIS A 26 2.18 -9.82 2.45
C HIS A 26 2.31 -9.29 1.02
N LEU A 27 1.67 -8.15 0.71
CA LEU A 27 1.83 -7.47 -0.56
C LEU A 27 3.27 -7.01 -0.80
N LEU A 28 3.92 -6.40 0.19
CA LEU A 28 5.32 -5.95 0.07
C LEU A 28 6.27 -7.13 -0.13
N PHE A 29 6.06 -8.24 0.58
CA PHE A 29 6.82 -9.47 0.39
C PHE A 29 6.65 -10.01 -1.04
N TYR A 30 5.40 -10.09 -1.52
CA TYR A 30 5.10 -10.51 -2.89
C TYR A 30 5.79 -9.62 -3.93
N GLN A 31 5.68 -8.30 -3.81
CA GLN A 31 6.30 -7.37 -4.74
C GLN A 31 7.82 -7.46 -4.76
N SER A 32 8.45 -7.50 -3.57
CA SER A 32 9.91 -7.47 -3.45
C SER A 32 10.54 -8.79 -3.89
N PHE A 33 10.06 -9.92 -3.38
CA PHE A 33 10.71 -11.21 -3.60
C PHE A 33 10.20 -11.91 -4.86
N ILE A 34 8.87 -11.92 -5.07
CA ILE A 34 8.26 -12.70 -6.15
C ILE A 34 8.29 -11.93 -7.46
N CYS A 35 7.93 -10.65 -7.45
CA CYS A 35 7.94 -9.84 -8.68
C CYS A 35 9.33 -9.30 -9.00
N VAL A 36 9.88 -8.41 -8.16
CA VAL A 36 11.16 -7.73 -8.40
C VAL A 36 12.31 -8.74 -8.41
N GLY A 37 12.40 -9.61 -7.41
CA GLY A 37 13.47 -10.62 -7.33
C GLY A 37 13.51 -11.56 -8.54
N SER A 38 12.35 -12.07 -8.97
CA SER A 38 12.25 -12.93 -10.16
C SER A 38 12.57 -12.18 -11.45
N ALA A 39 12.03 -10.97 -11.62
CA ALA A 39 12.29 -10.14 -12.80
C ALA A 39 13.76 -9.73 -12.89
N ARG A 40 14.39 -9.37 -11.76
CA ARG A 40 15.83 -9.06 -11.69
C ARG A 40 16.68 -10.21 -12.20
N ARG A 41 16.37 -11.43 -11.74
CA ARG A 41 17.11 -12.63 -12.15
C ARG A 41 16.97 -12.87 -13.66
N LYS A 42 15.78 -12.69 -14.22
CA LYS A 42 15.53 -12.81 -15.67
C LYS A 42 16.25 -11.73 -16.49
N ALA A 43 16.25 -10.50 -15.98
CA ALA A 43 16.88 -9.35 -16.64
C ALA A 43 18.42 -9.33 -16.52
N GLY A 44 19.00 -10.20 -15.69
CA GLY A 44 20.45 -10.25 -15.48
C GLY A 44 21.05 -9.02 -14.78
N VAL A 45 20.22 -8.21 -14.09
CA VAL A 45 20.67 -6.96 -13.46
C VAL A 45 21.41 -7.25 -12.15
N LYS A 46 22.73 -7.12 -12.19
CA LYS A 46 23.62 -7.32 -11.03
C LYS A 46 23.41 -6.23 -9.97
N TYR A 47 23.49 -6.62 -8.69
CA TYR A 47 23.63 -5.67 -7.59
C TYR A 47 24.93 -4.86 -7.75
N PRO A 48 24.99 -3.58 -7.29
CA PRO A 48 23.99 -2.84 -6.52
C PRO A 48 22.98 -2.04 -7.38
N ARG A 49 22.89 -2.27 -8.70
CA ARG A 49 21.98 -1.49 -9.56
C ARG A 49 20.53 -1.64 -9.12
N ILE A 50 19.84 -0.50 -8.97
CA ILE A 50 18.42 -0.43 -8.59
C ILE A 50 17.53 -0.70 -9.81
N TYR A 51 17.91 -0.13 -10.95
CA TYR A 51 17.22 -0.25 -12.24
C TYR A 51 18.19 -0.74 -13.33
N ALA A 52 17.67 -1.30 -14.40
CA ALA A 52 18.38 -1.42 -15.67
C ALA A 52 18.43 -0.03 -16.35
N ASP A 53 19.51 0.25 -17.08
CA ASP A 53 19.65 1.50 -17.81
C ASP A 53 18.54 1.64 -18.87
N PHE A 54 18.08 2.87 -19.11
CA PHE A 54 16.91 3.11 -19.97
C PHE A 54 17.11 2.53 -21.38
N ASP A 55 18.28 2.79 -21.97
CA ASP A 55 18.64 2.29 -23.32
C ASP A 55 18.69 0.75 -23.38
N GLU A 56 19.02 0.09 -22.27
CA GLU A 56 19.02 -1.37 -22.19
C GLU A 56 17.61 -1.92 -21.99
N ALA A 57 16.77 -1.22 -21.22
CA ALA A 57 15.39 -1.58 -20.97
C ALA A 57 14.52 -1.43 -22.23
N GLU A 58 14.75 -0.40 -23.04
CA GLU A 58 14.02 -0.22 -24.30
C GLU A 58 14.30 -1.36 -25.30
N LYS A 59 15.49 -1.95 -25.24
CA LYS A 59 15.95 -3.03 -26.13
C LYS A 59 15.64 -4.44 -25.61
N SER A 60 15.25 -4.59 -24.33
CA SER A 60 14.96 -5.88 -23.70
C SER A 60 13.69 -5.83 -22.86
N ILE A 61 12.73 -6.68 -23.23
CA ILE A 61 11.46 -6.79 -22.51
C ILE A 61 11.67 -7.21 -21.06
N GLU A 62 12.65 -8.06 -20.76
CA GLU A 62 12.96 -8.52 -19.41
C GLU A 62 13.46 -7.37 -18.53
N LYS A 63 14.35 -6.53 -19.08
CA LYS A 63 14.86 -5.34 -18.38
C LYS A 63 13.77 -4.29 -18.20
N MET A 64 12.91 -4.08 -19.19
CA MET A 64 11.74 -3.21 -19.05
C MET A 64 10.79 -3.72 -17.96
N GLN A 65 10.46 -5.01 -17.97
CA GLN A 65 9.60 -5.63 -16.94
C GLN A 65 10.20 -5.49 -15.54
N PHE A 66 11.51 -5.72 -15.39
CA PHE A 66 12.21 -5.49 -14.13
C PHE A 66 12.05 -4.04 -13.65
N ASN A 67 12.30 -3.06 -14.51
CA ASN A 67 12.12 -1.65 -14.18
C ASN A 67 10.67 -1.32 -13.81
N CYS A 68 9.69 -1.87 -14.54
CA CYS A 68 8.27 -1.69 -14.23
C CYS A 68 7.90 -2.27 -12.85
N TYR A 69 8.28 -3.52 -12.55
CA TYR A 69 8.01 -4.13 -11.24
C TYR A 69 8.70 -3.37 -10.11
N GLN A 70 9.94 -2.92 -10.33
CA GLN A 70 10.68 -2.13 -9.36
C GLN A 70 10.00 -0.80 -9.07
N ARG A 71 9.51 -0.09 -10.11
CA ARG A 71 8.78 1.16 -9.93
C ARG A 71 7.44 0.94 -9.22
N ALA A 72 6.70 -0.11 -9.55
CA ALA A 72 5.44 -0.44 -8.88
C ALA A 72 5.64 -0.73 -7.38
N HIS A 73 6.70 -1.46 -7.03
CA HIS A 73 7.07 -1.73 -5.65
C HIS A 73 7.45 -0.44 -4.90
N GLN A 74 8.33 0.39 -5.49
CA GLN A 74 8.70 1.69 -4.90
C GLN A 74 7.50 2.61 -4.71
N ASN A 75 6.59 2.68 -5.68
CA ASN A 75 5.39 3.48 -5.53
C ASN A 75 4.47 2.98 -4.41
N THR A 76 4.45 1.67 -4.17
CA THR A 76 3.74 1.10 -3.01
C THR A 76 4.41 1.55 -1.71
N LEU A 77 5.75 1.45 -1.63
CA LEU A 77 6.54 1.91 -0.46
C LEU A 77 6.35 3.41 -0.16
N GLU A 78 6.28 4.26 -1.19
CA GLU A 78 5.97 5.70 -1.06
C GLU A 78 4.60 5.94 -0.40
N SER A 79 3.65 5.02 -0.57
CA SER A 79 2.29 5.15 -0.07
C SER A 79 2.07 4.54 1.33
N ILE A 80 2.89 3.56 1.72
CA ILE A 80 2.72 2.82 2.99
C ILE A 80 2.61 3.75 4.21
N PRO A 81 3.46 4.80 4.39
CA PRO A 81 3.34 5.68 5.55
C PRO A 81 1.98 6.37 5.64
N MET A 82 1.45 6.84 4.51
CA MET A 82 0.14 7.50 4.45
C MET A 82 -1.00 6.52 4.73
N VAL A 83 -0.95 5.30 4.16
CA VAL A 83 -1.95 4.26 4.42
C VAL A 83 -1.95 3.87 5.88
N TYR A 84 -0.79 3.59 6.46
CA TYR A 84 -0.70 3.12 7.84
C TYR A 84 -1.22 4.16 8.83
N LEU A 85 -0.75 5.40 8.72
CA LEU A 85 -1.17 6.47 9.62
C LEU A 85 -2.68 6.72 9.51
N SER A 86 -3.20 6.88 8.30
CA SER A 86 -4.62 7.17 8.08
C SER A 86 -5.53 6.00 8.49
N THR A 87 -5.13 4.75 8.23
CA THR A 87 -5.87 3.54 8.65
C THR A 87 -5.88 3.38 10.16
N ILE A 88 -4.75 3.58 10.85
CA ILE A 88 -4.69 3.48 12.32
C ILE A 88 -5.57 4.55 12.95
N VAL A 89 -5.41 5.82 12.55
CA VAL A 89 -6.18 6.94 13.09
C VAL A 89 -7.68 6.76 12.82
N THR A 90 -8.05 6.40 11.60
CA THR A 90 -9.45 6.11 11.27
C THR A 90 -9.97 4.92 12.06
N GLY A 91 -9.15 3.89 12.26
CA GLY A 91 -9.50 2.65 12.94
C GLY A 91 -9.84 2.82 14.42
N LEU A 92 -9.32 3.87 15.07
CA LEU A 92 -9.68 4.20 16.46
C LEU A 92 -11.15 4.58 16.62
N LYS A 93 -11.78 5.13 15.56
CA LYS A 93 -13.20 5.56 15.58
C LYS A 93 -14.09 4.69 14.70
N TYR A 94 -13.61 4.30 13.53
CA TYR A 94 -14.34 3.56 12.50
C TYR A 94 -13.55 2.31 12.06
N PRO A 95 -13.35 1.32 12.95
CA PRO A 95 -12.46 0.17 12.71
C PRO A 95 -12.84 -0.67 11.49
N VAL A 96 -14.14 -0.93 11.28
CA VAL A 96 -14.62 -1.73 10.13
C VAL A 96 -14.35 -1.01 8.80
N PHE A 97 -14.63 0.29 8.74
CA PHE A 97 -14.36 1.09 7.55
C PHE A 97 -12.86 1.18 7.25
N ALA A 98 -12.04 1.46 8.26
CA ALA A 98 -10.59 1.52 8.13
C ALA A 98 -10.01 0.21 7.58
N ALA A 99 -10.46 -0.93 8.14
CA ALA A 99 -10.04 -2.25 7.70
C ALA A 99 -10.46 -2.54 6.25
N ALA A 100 -11.72 -2.27 5.90
CA ALA A 100 -12.23 -2.50 4.55
C ALA A 100 -11.51 -1.62 3.51
N ALA A 101 -11.31 -0.34 3.81
CA ALA A 101 -10.60 0.58 2.92
C ALA A 101 -9.13 0.19 2.75
N CYS A 102 -8.42 -0.15 3.83
CA CYS A 102 -7.04 -0.62 3.73
C CYS A 102 -6.94 -1.95 2.95
N GLY A 103 -7.85 -2.89 3.20
CA GLY A 103 -7.90 -4.16 2.47
C GLY A 103 -8.17 -3.96 0.97
N LEU A 104 -9.12 -3.08 0.63
CA LEU A 104 -9.40 -2.71 -0.75
C LEU A 104 -8.18 -2.04 -1.40
N TRP A 105 -7.50 -1.13 -0.69
CA TRP A 105 -6.27 -0.52 -1.16
C TRP A 105 -5.20 -1.57 -1.47
N THR A 106 -4.97 -2.54 -0.57
CA THR A 106 -4.04 -3.66 -0.79
C THR A 106 -4.38 -4.44 -2.08
N LEU A 107 -5.66 -4.76 -2.28
CA LEU A 107 -6.12 -5.47 -3.48
C LEU A 107 -5.86 -4.66 -4.76
N THR A 108 -6.14 -3.35 -4.74
CA THR A 108 -5.87 -2.49 -5.89
C THR A 108 -4.38 -2.45 -6.24
N ARG A 109 -3.49 -2.47 -5.23
CA ARG A 109 -2.04 -2.52 -5.43
C ARG A 109 -1.57 -3.85 -5.99
N PHE A 110 -2.16 -4.96 -5.56
CA PHE A 110 -1.88 -6.27 -6.14
C PHE A 110 -2.19 -6.30 -7.64
N VAL A 111 -3.38 -5.84 -8.03
CA VAL A 111 -3.78 -5.78 -9.44
C VAL A 111 -2.92 -4.80 -10.24
N TYR A 112 -2.62 -3.62 -9.67
CA TYR A 112 -1.74 -2.63 -10.28
C TYR A 112 -0.34 -3.18 -10.57
N THR A 113 0.27 -3.86 -9.60
CA THR A 113 1.63 -4.44 -9.72
C THR A 113 1.70 -5.41 -10.90
N ASN A 114 0.74 -6.33 -10.98
CA ASN A 114 0.67 -7.31 -12.06
C ASN A 114 0.42 -6.66 -13.43
N SER A 115 -0.45 -5.66 -13.48
CA SER A 115 -0.77 -4.94 -14.71
C SER A 115 0.44 -4.14 -15.22
N TYR A 116 1.07 -3.38 -14.34
CA TYR A 116 2.18 -2.47 -14.67
C TYR A 116 3.46 -3.25 -14.99
N GLY A 117 3.73 -4.34 -14.28
CA GLY A 117 4.88 -5.21 -14.49
C GLY A 117 4.89 -5.99 -15.81
N SER A 118 3.81 -5.92 -16.61
CA SER A 118 3.75 -6.55 -17.94
C SER A 118 4.71 -5.93 -18.97
N GLY A 119 5.38 -4.82 -18.64
CA GLY A 119 6.32 -4.11 -19.53
C GLY A 119 5.65 -3.10 -20.46
N LYS A 120 4.36 -2.80 -20.25
CA LYS A 120 3.60 -1.78 -20.98
C LYS A 120 3.19 -0.64 -20.03
N PRO A 121 4.08 0.32 -19.75
CA PRO A 121 3.86 1.37 -18.75
C PRO A 121 2.68 2.31 -19.07
N GLU A 122 2.28 2.39 -20.34
CA GLU A 122 1.18 3.23 -20.84
C GLU A 122 -0.21 2.74 -20.39
N ARG A 123 -0.35 1.46 -20.02
CA ARG A 123 -1.60 0.94 -19.43
C ARG A 123 -1.73 1.42 -17.99
N ARG A 124 -2.24 2.65 -17.80
CA ARG A 124 -2.73 3.13 -16.51
C ARG A 124 -3.87 2.22 -16.05
N SER A 125 -3.56 1.28 -15.15
CA SER A 125 -4.54 0.35 -14.60
C SER A 125 -5.65 1.14 -13.86
N PRO A 126 -6.94 0.89 -14.16
CA PRO A 126 -8.05 1.43 -13.38
C PRO A 126 -7.90 1.15 -11.88
N ALA A 127 -7.28 0.01 -11.52
CA ALA A 127 -6.97 -0.33 -10.14
C ALA A 127 -6.07 0.71 -9.46
N ALA A 128 -5.09 1.29 -10.16
CA ALA A 128 -4.25 2.34 -9.59
C ALA A 128 -5.07 3.58 -9.21
N ARG A 129 -6.00 3.99 -10.08
CA ARG A 129 -6.89 5.13 -9.83
C ARG A 129 -7.79 4.86 -8.62
N THR A 130 -8.38 3.65 -8.56
CA THR A 130 -9.17 3.23 -7.41
C THR A 130 -8.34 3.23 -6.12
N GLY A 131 -7.10 2.75 -6.16
CA GLY A 131 -6.19 2.78 -5.02
C GLY A 131 -5.95 4.20 -4.50
N TYR A 132 -5.72 5.17 -5.39
CA TYR A 132 -5.56 6.57 -4.98
C TYR A 132 -6.85 7.16 -4.39
N MET A 133 -8.03 6.85 -4.93
CA MET A 133 -9.31 7.30 -4.38
C MET A 133 -9.55 6.74 -2.97
N VAL A 134 -9.20 5.47 -2.75
CA VAL A 134 -9.31 4.82 -1.43
C VAL A 134 -8.30 5.39 -0.44
N LEU A 135 -7.08 5.68 -0.87
CA LEU A 135 -6.11 6.37 -0.01
C LEU A 135 -6.60 7.77 0.38
N PHE A 136 -7.14 8.52 -0.58
CA PHE A 136 -7.67 9.85 -0.32
C PHE A 136 -8.85 9.82 0.66
N SER A 137 -9.75 8.84 0.55
CA SER A 137 -10.87 8.69 1.50
C SER A 137 -10.38 8.35 2.91
N LEU A 138 -9.32 7.54 3.05
CA LEU A 138 -8.67 7.27 4.33
C LEU A 138 -8.06 8.54 4.95
N ILE A 139 -7.33 9.34 4.16
CA ILE A 139 -6.72 10.59 4.63
C ILE A 139 -7.79 11.58 5.09
N LEU A 140 -8.86 11.75 4.32
CA LEU A 140 -9.96 12.64 4.67
C LEU A 140 -10.66 12.18 5.96
N THR A 141 -10.93 10.88 6.08
CA THR A 141 -11.57 10.33 7.28
C THR A 141 -10.67 10.48 8.50
N SER A 142 -9.36 10.23 8.37
CA SER A 142 -8.42 10.41 9.48
C SER A 142 -8.32 11.87 9.91
N THR A 143 -8.38 12.80 8.95
CA THR A 143 -8.40 14.23 9.21
C THR A 143 -9.69 14.63 9.93
N TYR A 144 -10.84 14.13 9.49
CA TYR A 144 -12.12 14.37 10.15
C TYR A 144 -12.12 13.86 11.60
N VAL A 145 -11.65 12.63 11.83
CA VAL A 145 -11.61 12.01 13.16
C VAL A 145 -10.74 12.83 14.12
N THR A 146 -9.55 13.23 13.68
CA THR A 146 -8.61 14.00 14.51
C THR A 146 -9.03 15.44 14.70
N ALA A 147 -9.55 16.10 13.67
CA ALA A 147 -10.08 17.45 13.77
C ALA A 147 -11.26 17.50 14.75
N LYS A 148 -12.23 16.58 14.61
CA LYS A 148 -13.38 16.50 15.52
C LYS A 148 -12.94 16.22 16.96
N ALA A 149 -12.00 15.30 17.16
CA ALA A 149 -11.46 15.03 18.50
C ALA A 149 -10.77 16.26 19.10
N SER A 150 -10.04 17.03 18.28
CA SER A 150 -9.35 18.25 18.72
C SER A 150 -10.33 19.37 19.05
N LEU A 151 -11.39 19.56 18.25
CA LEU A 151 -12.44 20.55 18.50
C LEU A 151 -13.21 20.24 19.79
N ASN A 152 -13.56 18.97 20.01
CA ASN A 152 -14.21 18.54 21.24
C ASN A 152 -13.36 18.81 22.51
N LEU A 153 -12.03 18.84 22.40
CA LEU A 153 -11.14 19.19 23.53
C LEU A 153 -11.10 20.69 23.80
N LEU A 154 -11.50 21.51 22.83
CA LEU A 154 -11.56 22.97 22.92
C LEU A 154 -12.97 23.48 23.26
N ASP A 155 -13.91 22.58 23.58
CA ASP A 155 -15.34 22.86 23.77
C ASP A 155 -15.97 23.62 22.57
N LEU A 156 -15.46 23.37 21.35
CA LEU A 156 -15.93 23.94 20.07
C LEU A 156 -16.77 22.93 19.26
#